data_AF-A0A0C2Z7J0-F1
#
_entry.id   AF-A0A0C2Z7J0-F1
#
_cell.length_a   1.000
_cell.length_b   1.000
_cell.length_c   1.000
_cell.angle_alpha   90.00
_cell.angle_beta   90.00
_cell.angle_gamma   90.00
#
_symmetry.space_group_name_H-M   'P 1'
#
loop_
_entity.id
_entity.type
_entity.pdbx_description
1 polymer ?
#
loop_
_entity_poly.entity_id
_entity_poly.type
_entity_poly.pdbx_seq_one_letter_code
_entity_poly.pdbx_strand_id
1 'polypeptide(L)'
;MKFFIKIIFLYNLMLNLGSANDKLYQFMGINSSIDRIDGKTNLSLGAKYGQQNGLWRTSLNLNASTDYQAFIVQSDRAIFKDAFETYQLKPYMGFAFGYLGSSLKGVDSGLVYGGDLGLNYIFNDKYDIDLGYRYLVTNGKNNAGLNNLILSLHYFY
;
A
#
# COMPACT_ATOMS: atom_id res chain seq x y z
N MET A 1 -13.14 -19.82 -0.60
CA MET A 1 -12.57 -20.17 0.72
C MET A 1 -11.10 -20.59 0.67
N LYS A 2 -10.70 -21.61 -0.12
CA LYS A 2 -9.29 -22.08 -0.20
C LYS A 2 -8.28 -21.00 -0.65
N PHE A 3 -8.70 -19.99 -1.42
CA PHE A 3 -7.85 -18.90 -1.91
C PHE A 3 -7.58 -17.83 -0.84
N PHE A 4 -8.59 -17.43 -0.07
CA PHE A 4 -8.44 -16.48 1.05
C PHE A 4 -7.46 -17.00 2.11
N ILE A 5 -7.50 -18.31 2.40
CA ILE A 5 -6.56 -18.95 3.34
C ILE A 5 -5.10 -18.82 2.85
N LYS A 6 -4.85 -18.93 1.54
CA LYS A 6 -3.51 -18.77 0.97
C LYS A 6 -3.00 -17.33 1.06
N ILE A 7 -3.87 -16.33 0.85
CA ILE A 7 -3.52 -14.91 0.99
C ILE A 7 -3.20 -14.57 2.45
N ILE A 8 -4.03 -15.05 3.39
CA ILE A 8 -3.78 -14.87 4.83
C ILE A 8 -2.46 -15.53 5.22
N PHE A 9 -2.17 -16.72 4.69
CA PHE A 9 -0.90 -17.42 4.95
C PHE A 9 0.31 -16.65 4.39
N LEU A 10 0.22 -16.14 3.16
CA LEU A 10 1.29 -15.33 2.56
C LEU A 10 1.53 -14.03 3.34
N TYR A 11 0.44 -13.40 3.78
CA TYR A 11 0.49 -12.21 4.64
C TYR A 11 1.20 -12.52 5.96
N ASN A 12 0.82 -13.59 6.66
CA ASN A 12 1.48 -14.02 7.90
C ASN A 12 2.96 -14.37 7.68
N LEU A 13 3.31 -14.97 6.54
CA LEU A 13 4.71 -15.27 6.21
C LEU A 13 5.53 -13.99 6.00
N MET A 14 4.96 -12.99 5.33
CA MET A 14 5.60 -11.69 5.10
C MET A 14 5.80 -10.90 6.41
N LEU A 15 4.86 -10.99 7.36
CA LEU A 15 4.98 -10.36 8.68
C LEU A 15 6.18 -10.89 9.48
N ASN A 16 6.61 -12.13 9.25
CA ASN A 16 7.71 -12.77 9.98
C ASN A 16 9.08 -12.59 9.32
N LEU A 17 9.19 -11.84 8.21
CA LEU A 17 10.48 -11.52 7.58
C LEU A 17 11.22 -10.35 8.26
N GLY A 18 10.64 -9.77 9.32
CA GLY A 18 11.31 -8.79 10.18
C GLY A 18 12.37 -9.46 11.06
N SER A 19 13.56 -8.87 11.13
CA SER A 19 14.63 -9.28 12.04
C SER A 19 14.10 -9.34 13.48
N ALA A 20 14.28 -10.46 14.16
CA ALA A 20 13.63 -10.82 15.44
C ALA A 20 13.90 -9.88 16.63
N ASN A 21 14.74 -8.85 16.47
CA ASN A 21 15.18 -7.94 17.53
C ASN A 21 14.72 -6.49 17.38
N ASP A 22 14.09 -6.11 16.26
CA ASP A 22 13.63 -4.73 16.09
C ASP A 22 12.22 -4.54 16.67
N LYS A 23 12.00 -3.40 17.36
CA LYS A 23 10.66 -3.02 17.83
C LYS A 23 9.69 -2.97 16.64
N LEU A 24 8.59 -3.69 16.78
CA LEU A 24 7.50 -3.72 15.81
C LEU A 24 6.38 -2.81 16.28
N TYR A 25 5.97 -1.89 15.42
CA TYR A 25 4.87 -0.96 15.65
C TYR A 25 3.70 -1.35 14.75
N GLN A 26 2.50 -1.40 15.33
CA GLN A 26 1.29 -1.57 14.54
C GLN A 26 0.72 -0.20 14.20
N PHE A 27 -0.01 -0.13 13.09
CA PHE A 27 -0.68 1.10 12.73
C PHE A 27 -1.98 0.85 11.98
N MET A 28 -2.85 1.84 12.10
CA MET A 28 -4.04 2.00 11.29
C MET A 28 -3.97 3.35 10.60
N GLY A 29 -4.59 3.48 9.43
CA GLY A 29 -4.67 4.76 8.75
C GLY A 29 -5.83 4.86 7.81
N ILE A 30 -6.07 6.09 7.39
CA ILE A 30 -7.01 6.44 6.33
C ILE A 30 -6.23 7.05 5.19
N ASN A 31 -6.70 6.85 3.96
CA ASN A 31 -6.07 7.42 2.79
C ASN A 31 -7.11 7.95 1.81
N SER A 32 -6.67 8.92 1.02
CA SER A 32 -7.34 9.36 -0.20
C SER A 32 -6.37 9.20 -1.36
N SER A 33 -6.89 8.93 -2.56
CA SER A 33 -6.02 8.83 -3.72
C SER A 33 -6.68 9.29 -5.01
N ILE A 34 -5.83 9.76 -5.91
CA ILE A 34 -6.16 10.00 -7.31
C ILE A 34 -5.69 8.78 -8.09
N ASP A 35 -6.64 8.07 -8.69
CA ASP A 35 -6.42 6.78 -9.33
C ASP A 35 -6.67 6.86 -10.81
N ARG A 36 -5.65 6.54 -11.60
CA ARG A 36 -5.77 6.46 -13.06
C ARG A 36 -5.83 5.00 -13.49
N ILE A 37 -6.99 4.60 -14.01
CA ILE A 37 -7.29 3.26 -14.50
C ILE A 37 -7.73 3.36 -15.95
N ASP A 38 -6.98 2.77 -16.87
CA ASP A 38 -7.29 2.78 -18.30
C ASP A 38 -7.60 4.20 -18.84
N GLY A 39 -6.75 5.15 -18.46
CA GLY A 39 -6.90 6.56 -18.86
C GLY A 39 -7.96 7.36 -18.08
N LYS A 40 -8.85 6.73 -17.31
CA LYS A 40 -9.85 7.42 -16.49
C LYS A 40 -9.31 7.75 -15.11
N THR A 41 -9.63 8.95 -14.63
CA THR A 41 -9.28 9.43 -13.29
C THR A 41 -10.44 9.21 -12.33
N ASN A 42 -10.15 8.63 -11.17
CA ASN A 42 -11.09 8.39 -10.09
C ASN A 42 -10.52 8.97 -8.80
N LEU A 43 -11.39 9.45 -7.93
CA LEU A 43 -11.04 9.76 -6.55
C LEU A 43 -11.45 8.56 -5.70
N SER A 44 -10.56 8.06 -4.85
CA SER A 44 -10.90 7.01 -3.89
C SER A 44 -10.57 7.41 -2.47
N LEU A 45 -11.24 6.71 -1.54
CA LEU A 45 -10.95 6.73 -0.13
C LEU A 45 -10.61 5.31 0.31
N GLY A 46 -9.79 5.20 1.35
CA GLY A 46 -9.35 3.92 1.83
C GLY A 46 -8.95 3.89 3.29
N ALA A 47 -8.75 2.66 3.76
CA ALA A 47 -8.21 2.35 5.06
C ALA A 47 -6.96 1.48 4.89
N LYS A 48 -5.98 1.71 5.77
CA LYS A 48 -4.73 0.95 5.83
C LYS A 48 -4.59 0.33 7.21
N TYR A 49 -4.12 -0.90 7.28
CA TYR A 49 -3.69 -1.56 8.51
C TYR A 49 -2.34 -2.20 8.26
N GLY A 50 -1.38 -2.01 9.15
CA GLY A 50 -0.05 -2.56 8.92
C GLY A 50 0.81 -2.67 10.15
N GLN A 51 1.99 -3.19 9.91
CA GLN A 51 3.05 -3.32 10.89
C GLN A 51 4.35 -2.82 10.27
N GLN A 52 5.17 -2.16 11.07
CA GLN A 52 6.48 -1.69 10.65
C GLN A 52 7.52 -1.89 11.75
N ASN A 53 8.76 -2.09 11.33
CA ASN A 53 9.93 -1.95 12.18
C ASN A 53 10.78 -0.78 11.68
N GLY A 54 12.00 -0.62 12.19
CA GLY A 54 12.89 0.49 11.81
C GLY A 54 13.39 0.49 10.37
N LEU A 55 12.94 -0.45 9.52
CA LEU A 55 13.39 -0.56 8.12
C LEU A 55 12.28 -0.97 7.14
N TRP A 56 11.42 -1.90 7.53
CA TRP A 56 10.38 -2.50 6.69
C TRP A 56 9.00 -2.19 7.23
N ARG A 57 8.06 -2.01 6.31
CA ARG A 57 6.64 -1.83 6.58
C ARG A 57 5.85 -2.78 5.71
N THR A 58 4.89 -3.49 6.29
CA THR A 58 3.93 -4.31 5.55
C THR A 58 2.52 -3.87 5.91
N SER A 59 1.67 -3.66 4.90
CA SER A 59 0.32 -3.16 5.10
C SER A 59 -0.71 -3.80 4.20
N LEU A 60 -1.94 -3.82 4.69
CA LEU A 60 -3.18 -4.10 3.96
C LEU A 60 -3.84 -2.75 3.66
N ASN A 61 -4.25 -2.56 2.41
CA ASN A 61 -4.98 -1.40 1.95
C ASN A 61 -6.31 -1.83 1.35
N LEU A 62 -7.38 -1.20 1.83
CA LEU A 62 -8.70 -1.27 1.25
C LEU A 62 -9.01 0.10 0.64
N ASN A 63 -9.16 0.18 -0.67
CA ASN A 63 -9.46 1.42 -1.39
C ASN A 63 -10.76 1.25 -2.18
N ALA A 64 -11.59 2.28 -2.20
CA ALA A 64 -12.86 2.25 -2.93
C ALA A 64 -13.17 3.61 -3.55
N SER A 65 -13.64 3.57 -4.79
CA SER A 65 -14.31 4.68 -5.47
C SER A 65 -15.73 4.28 -5.86
N THR A 66 -16.41 5.15 -6.61
CA THR A 66 -17.70 4.85 -7.24
C THR A 66 -17.63 3.70 -8.24
N ASP A 67 -16.47 3.49 -8.87
CA ASP A 67 -16.31 2.63 -10.04
C ASP A 67 -15.38 1.43 -9.80
N TYR A 68 -14.70 1.36 -8.66
CA TYR A 68 -13.86 0.22 -8.30
C TYR A 68 -13.67 0.05 -6.79
N GLN A 69 -13.28 -1.16 -6.40
CA GLN A 69 -12.79 -1.50 -5.06
C GLN A 69 -11.49 -2.31 -5.19
N ALA A 70 -10.50 -2.02 -4.35
CA ALA A 70 -9.22 -2.70 -4.35
C ALA A 70 -8.83 -3.17 -2.95
N PHE A 71 -8.30 -4.39 -2.88
CA PHE A 71 -7.63 -4.94 -1.71
C PHE A 71 -6.18 -5.19 -2.08
N ILE A 72 -5.25 -4.44 -1.47
CA ILE A 72 -3.83 -4.44 -1.80
C ILE A 72 -3.01 -4.77 -0.55
N VAL A 73 -2.13 -5.76 -0.66
CA VAL A 73 -1.04 -5.99 0.28
C VAL A 73 0.21 -5.28 -0.25
N GLN A 74 0.87 -4.52 0.61
CA GLN A 74 2.07 -3.76 0.29
C GLN A 74 3.18 -4.13 1.27
N SER A 75 4.41 -4.24 0.78
CA SER A 75 5.60 -4.33 1.61
C SER A 75 6.65 -3.39 1.07
N ASP A 76 7.07 -2.45 1.90
CA ASP A 76 7.95 -1.36 1.53
C ASP A 76 9.09 -1.19 2.53
N ARG A 77 10.19 -0.64 2.05
CA ARG A 77 11.43 -0.44 2.80
C ARG A 77 11.83 1.02 2.77
N ALA A 78 12.25 1.54 3.91
CA ALA A 78 12.92 2.84 3.98
C ALA A 78 14.21 2.81 3.15
N ILE A 79 14.36 3.79 2.26
CA ILE A 79 15.56 3.99 1.44
C ILE A 79 16.33 5.20 1.95
N PHE A 80 17.64 5.26 1.67
CA PHE A 80 18.51 6.35 2.12
C PHE A 80 18.43 6.62 3.63
N LYS A 81 18.22 5.56 4.44
CA LYS A 81 17.97 5.66 5.88
C LYS A 81 19.02 6.53 6.59
N ASP A 82 20.29 6.31 6.28
CA ASP A 82 21.41 7.01 6.91
C ASP A 82 21.42 8.51 6.59
N ALA A 83 21.08 8.87 5.35
CA ALA A 83 21.01 10.28 4.93
C ALA A 83 19.81 11.01 5.56
N PHE A 84 18.76 10.28 5.91
CA PHE A 84 17.52 10.84 6.44
C PHE A 84 17.33 10.56 7.94
N GLU A 85 18.34 10.03 8.65
CA GLU A 85 18.20 9.56 10.03
C GLU A 85 17.65 10.63 10.97
N THR A 86 18.19 11.85 10.90
CA THR A 86 17.80 13.01 11.72
C THR A 86 16.59 13.77 11.20
N TYR A 87 16.14 13.50 9.98
CA TYR A 87 15.02 14.19 9.35
C TYR A 87 13.69 13.48 9.62
N GLN A 88 12.62 14.25 9.78
CA GLN A 88 11.25 13.74 9.92
C GLN A 88 10.73 13.09 8.63
N LEU A 89 11.31 13.45 7.48
CA LEU A 89 10.95 12.93 6.18
C LEU A 89 11.73 11.64 5.89
N LYS A 90 11.04 10.55 5.58
CA LYS A 90 11.61 9.23 5.33
C LYS A 90 11.15 8.71 3.96
N PRO A 91 12.03 8.64 2.95
CA PRO A 91 11.69 8.04 1.67
C PRO A 91 11.60 6.52 1.77
N TYR A 92 10.72 5.91 0.98
CA TYR A 92 10.59 4.45 0.89
C TYR A 92 10.35 3.99 -0.56
N MET A 93 10.59 2.70 -0.79
CA MET A 93 10.17 1.99 -1.99
C MET A 93 9.78 0.56 -1.65
N GLY A 94 8.87 -0.01 -2.42
CA GLY A 94 8.26 -1.30 -2.13
C GLY A 94 7.61 -1.97 -3.31
N PHE A 95 6.96 -3.08 -2.99
CA PHE A 95 6.13 -3.84 -3.89
C PHE A 95 4.72 -3.98 -3.34
N ALA A 96 3.77 -4.08 -4.25
CA ALA A 96 2.37 -4.22 -3.94
C ALA A 96 1.72 -5.30 -4.81
N PHE A 97 0.82 -6.07 -4.22
CA PHE A 97 0.03 -7.08 -4.91
C PHE A 97 -1.37 -7.17 -4.30
N GLY A 98 -2.35 -7.59 -5.09
CA GLY A 98 -3.71 -7.66 -4.58
C GLY A 98 -4.74 -7.97 -5.63
N TYR A 99 -5.97 -7.52 -5.38
CA TYR A 99 -7.12 -7.72 -6.24
C TYR A 99 -7.84 -6.40 -6.48
N LEU A 100 -8.22 -6.17 -7.74
CA LEU A 100 -9.02 -5.05 -8.19
C LEU A 100 -10.38 -5.57 -8.65
N GLY A 101 -11.46 -5.15 -8.01
CA GLY A 101 -12.82 -5.26 -8.50
C GLY A 101 -13.21 -3.98 -9.22
N SER A 102 -13.50 -4.03 -10.51
CA SER A 102 -13.86 -2.84 -11.30
C SER A 102 -15.23 -3.00 -11.97
N SER A 103 -15.99 -1.91 -11.95
CA SER A 103 -17.22 -1.72 -12.72
C SER A 103 -16.98 -0.83 -13.95
N LEU A 104 -15.75 -0.39 -14.20
CA LEU A 104 -15.40 0.46 -15.33
C LEU A 104 -15.50 -0.34 -16.63
N LYS A 105 -16.28 0.18 -17.59
CA LYS A 105 -16.35 -0.40 -18.94
C LYS A 105 -14.94 -0.51 -19.55
N GLY A 106 -14.56 -1.72 -19.97
CA GLY A 106 -13.26 -2.02 -20.57
C GLY A 106 -12.19 -2.48 -19.57
N VAL A 107 -12.46 -2.41 -18.27
CA VAL A 107 -11.53 -2.84 -17.22
C VAL A 107 -12.08 -4.09 -16.54
N ASP A 108 -11.36 -5.20 -16.71
CA ASP A 108 -11.69 -6.45 -16.04
C ASP A 108 -11.23 -6.41 -14.57
N SER A 109 -12.06 -6.99 -13.70
CA SER A 109 -11.62 -7.32 -12.34
C SER A 109 -10.56 -8.42 -12.37
N GLY A 110 -9.54 -8.33 -11.52
CA GLY A 110 -8.42 -9.25 -11.58
C GLY A 110 -7.36 -9.05 -10.52
N LEU A 111 -6.31 -9.88 -10.59
CA LEU A 111 -5.14 -9.72 -9.75
C LEU A 111 -4.31 -8.56 -10.27
N VAL A 112 -3.76 -7.80 -9.35
CA VAL A 112 -2.88 -6.67 -9.64
C VAL A 112 -1.56 -6.85 -8.90
N TYR A 113 -0.47 -6.40 -9.50
CA TYR A 113 0.85 -6.40 -8.88
C TYR A 113 1.72 -5.30 -9.46
N GLY A 114 2.73 -4.87 -8.70
CA GLY A 114 3.66 -3.84 -9.11
C GLY A 114 4.45 -3.26 -7.95
N GLY A 115 4.77 -1.98 -8.05
CA GLY A 115 5.68 -1.28 -7.15
C GLY A 115 5.07 -0.02 -6.55
N ASP A 116 5.67 0.42 -5.46
CA ASP A 116 5.34 1.68 -4.80
C ASP A 116 6.61 2.41 -4.36
N LEU A 117 6.49 3.71 -4.23
CA LEU A 117 7.50 4.58 -3.67
C LEU A 117 6.84 5.81 -3.07
N GLY A 118 7.46 6.42 -2.08
CA GLY A 118 6.86 7.58 -1.45
C GLY A 118 7.73 8.20 -0.39
N LEU A 119 7.13 9.18 0.28
CA LEU A 119 7.70 9.93 1.37
C LEU A 119 6.76 9.85 2.57
N ASN A 120 7.29 9.47 3.71
CA ASN A 120 6.61 9.54 4.98
C ASN A 120 7.12 10.73 5.78
N TYR A 121 6.24 11.53 6.36
CA TYR A 121 6.55 12.66 7.23
C TYR A 121 6.08 12.35 8.65
N ILE A 122 7.03 12.13 9.54
CA ILE A 122 6.77 11.76 10.93
C ILE A 122 6.53 13.03 11.76
N PHE A 123 5.32 13.21 12.27
CA PHE A 123 5.03 14.30 13.20
C PHE A 123 5.55 14.00 14.60
N ASN A 124 5.29 12.78 15.07
CA ASN A 124 5.67 12.25 16.38
C ASN A 124 5.55 10.72 16.37
N ASP A 125 5.81 10.10 17.51
CA ASP A 125 5.79 8.63 17.67
C ASP A 125 4.42 7.97 17.43
N LYS A 126 3.34 8.76 17.33
CA LYS A 126 1.96 8.26 17.16
C LYS A 126 1.36 8.58 15.80
N TYR A 127 1.84 9.59 15.10
CA TYR A 127 1.20 10.07 13.86
C TYR A 127 2.23 10.40 12.79
N ASP A 128 1.89 10.01 11.56
CA ASP A 128 2.63 10.40 10.36
C ASP A 128 1.67 10.68 9.18
N ILE A 129 2.20 11.36 8.15
CA ILE A 129 1.54 11.50 6.85
C ILE A 129 2.41 10.88 5.77
N ASP A 130 1.77 10.14 4.87
CA ASP A 130 2.41 9.43 3.78
C ASP A 130 1.92 9.95 2.44
N LEU A 131 2.84 10.42 1.60
CA LEU A 131 2.57 10.73 0.20
C LEU A 131 3.26 9.67 -0.66
N GLY A 132 2.47 8.79 -1.26
CA GLY A 132 2.94 7.65 -2.03
C GLY A 132 2.47 7.68 -3.48
N TYR A 133 3.28 7.12 -4.35
CA TYR A 133 2.90 6.75 -5.71
C TYR A 133 2.96 5.23 -5.84
N ARG A 134 1.90 4.62 -6.39
CA ARG A 134 1.81 3.19 -6.63
C ARG A 134 1.49 2.92 -8.10
N TYR A 135 2.25 2.03 -8.72
CA TYR A 135 2.01 1.54 -10.07
C TYR A 135 1.71 0.05 -10.02
N LEU A 136 0.55 -0.35 -10.55
CA LEU A 136 0.09 -1.72 -10.60
C LEU A 136 -0.34 -2.09 -12.03
N VAL A 137 -0.09 -3.34 -12.40
CA VAL A 137 -0.55 -3.94 -13.65
C VAL A 137 -1.56 -5.03 -13.32
N THR A 138 -2.69 -5.05 -14.03
CA THR A 138 -3.68 -6.14 -13.92
C THR A 138 -3.31 -7.31 -14.83
N ASN A 139 -3.64 -8.53 -14.41
CA ASN A 139 -3.55 -9.73 -15.24
C ASN A 139 -4.85 -10.02 -16.04
N GLY A 140 -5.82 -9.10 -16.03
CA GLY A 140 -7.05 -9.20 -16.82
C GLY A 140 -6.80 -9.09 -18.32
N LYS A 141 -7.80 -9.43 -19.15
CA LYS A 141 -7.63 -9.52 -20.62
C LYS A 141 -7.12 -8.23 -21.27
N ASN A 142 -7.43 -7.09 -20.67
CA ASN A 142 -7.08 -5.77 -21.20
C ASN A 142 -5.85 -5.12 -20.53
N ASN A 143 -5.10 -5.82 -19.66
CA ASN A 143 -3.86 -5.34 -19.01
C ASN A 143 -3.84 -3.84 -18.67
N ALA A 144 -4.93 -3.33 -18.09
CA ALA A 144 -5.03 -1.94 -17.69
C ALA A 144 -4.03 -1.63 -16.55
N GLY A 145 -3.25 -0.56 -16.74
CA GLY A 145 -2.41 -0.01 -15.68
C GLY A 145 -3.27 0.76 -14.65
N LEU A 146 -2.97 0.56 -13.37
CA LEU A 146 -3.53 1.30 -12.24
C LEU A 146 -2.41 2.14 -11.63
N ASN A 147 -2.56 3.46 -11.69
CA ASN A 147 -1.62 4.42 -11.12
C ASN A 147 -2.32 5.16 -9.98
N ASN A 148 -1.75 5.13 -8.77
CA ASN A 148 -2.33 5.81 -7.61
C ASN A 148 -1.35 6.87 -7.11
N LEU A 149 -1.83 8.10 -6.95
CA LEU A 149 -1.19 9.09 -6.08
C LEU A 149 -1.98 9.12 -4.77
N ILE A 150 -1.36 8.69 -3.68
CA ILE A 150 -2.01 8.36 -2.40
C ILE A 150 -1.51 9.32 -1.33
N LEU A 151 -2.43 9.92 -0.58
CA LEU A 151 -2.14 10.64 0.65
C LEU A 151 -2.77 9.88 1.82
N SER A 152 -1.97 9.51 2.81
CA SER A 152 -2.42 8.76 3.99
C SER A 152 -2.07 9.49 5.28
N LEU A 153 -2.91 9.30 6.29
CA LEU A 153 -2.63 9.64 7.70
C LEU A 153 -2.61 8.33 8.48
N HIS A 154 -1.53 8.07 9.22
CA HIS A 154 -1.44 6.87 10.07
C HIS A 154 -1.41 7.23 11.56
N TYR A 155 -1.93 6.29 12.36
CA TYR A 155 -1.89 6.27 13.81
C TYR A 155 -1.20 4.99 14.28
N PHE A 156 -0.13 5.13 15.06
CA PHE A 156 0.67 4.04 15.63
C PHE A 156 0.28 3.77 17.08
N TYR A 157 0.29 2.48 17.46
CA TYR A 157 -0.02 2.01 18.81
C TYR A 157 0.78 0.77 19.20
#